data_AF-A0A7C6ITI7-F1
#
_entry.id   AF-A0A7C6ITI7-F1
#
_cell.length_a   1.000
_cell.length_b   1.000
_cell.length_c   1.000
_cell.angle_alpha   90.00
_cell.angle_beta   90.00
_cell.angle_gamma   90.00
#
_symmetry.space_group_name_H-M   'P 1'
#
loop_
_entity.id
_entity.type
_entity.pdbx_description
1 polymer ?
#
loop_
_entity_poly.entity_id
_entity_poly.type
_entity_poly.pdbx_seq_one_letter_code
_entity_poly.pdbx_strand_id
1 'polypeptide(L)'
;MVWMPYVCIGIGLILGLNKLSDRLLRQIDIITTIMLIVLMLTIGMNIGVNDSVISNLNLIGFNCIVISLSAIAFSVIFTIIVEKTILPLDEISKEIRLENINISEEIDLPEEENKKSSPLLWLMPISIIIGVAIGYFVMPDNKVYILDYLLTASLIVLYIGAGITIGANRKVFEYIKILGFKVVFLSLAILAGSIIGGVISGLILKLPLNISVISASGMSYYSLTGAYMTQMYGIKTGTYGFIVNVMREFFTVLFMPLLVKISKGSPIAGGAAGNMDTMLVPITKVVGADLGLVTLITGTILTFIVPFLLPFLSNILV
;
A
#
# COMPACT_ATOMS: atom_id res chain seq x y z
N MET A 1 12.95 12.11 15.37
CA MET A 1 11.94 11.16 14.83
C MET A 1 12.27 10.60 13.45
N VAL A 2 13.01 11.31 12.59
CA VAL A 2 13.36 10.86 11.22
C VAL A 2 13.97 9.46 11.13
N TRP A 3 14.84 9.09 12.07
CA TRP A 3 15.52 7.79 12.06
C TRP A 3 14.69 6.62 12.59
N MET A 4 13.59 6.91 13.30
CA MET A 4 12.78 5.90 13.97
C MET A 4 12.28 4.81 13.00
N PRO A 5 11.71 5.12 11.82
CA PRO A 5 11.28 4.09 10.88
C PRO A 5 12.42 3.16 10.46
N TYR A 6 13.59 3.70 10.11
CA TYR A 6 14.74 2.90 9.67
C TYR A 6 15.27 1.99 10.78
N VAL A 7 15.34 2.47 12.01
CA VAL A 7 15.74 1.66 13.17
C VAL A 7 14.74 0.54 13.43
N CYS A 8 13.44 0.85 13.46
CA CYS A 8 12.39 -0.14 13.68
C CYS A 8 12.37 -1.22 12.58
N ILE A 9 12.45 -0.82 11.31
CA ILE A 9 12.50 -1.79 10.20
C ILE A 9 13.79 -2.60 10.25
N GLY A 10 14.93 -1.99 10.57
CA GLY A 10 16.22 -2.68 10.71
C GLY A 10 16.20 -3.73 11.82
N ILE A 11 15.64 -3.40 12.99
CA ILE A 11 15.42 -4.35 14.10
C ILE A 11 14.52 -5.50 13.63
N GLY A 12 13.39 -5.17 13.00
CA GLY A 12 12.46 -6.17 12.49
C GLY A 12 13.13 -7.11 11.48
N LEU A 13 13.92 -6.57 10.55
CA LEU A 13 14.63 -7.32 9.53
C LEU A 13 15.65 -8.28 10.14
N ILE A 14 16.45 -7.83 11.10
CA ILE A 14 17.40 -8.70 11.82
C ILE A 14 16.65 -9.84 12.53
N LEU A 15 15.53 -9.54 13.19
CA LEU A 15 14.70 -10.55 13.84
C LEU A 15 14.10 -11.53 12.83
N GLY A 16 13.63 -11.05 11.67
CA GLY A 16 13.06 -11.89 10.61
C GLY A 16 14.07 -12.74 9.86
N LEU A 17 15.33 -12.31 9.75
CA LEU A 17 16.42 -13.09 9.16
C LEU A 17 16.81 -14.30 10.01
N ASN A 18 16.69 -14.17 11.34
CA ASN A 18 16.79 -15.30 12.24
C ASN A 18 15.64 -16.26 11.95
N LYS A 19 15.89 -17.58 11.92
CA LYS A 19 14.85 -18.59 11.67
C LYS A 19 13.83 -18.60 12.82
N LEU A 20 12.88 -17.66 12.79
CA LEU A 20 11.76 -17.59 13.71
C LEU A 20 10.85 -18.81 13.50
N SER A 21 10.27 -19.30 14.59
CA SER A 21 9.28 -20.38 14.49
C SER A 21 7.98 -19.87 13.89
N ASP A 22 7.25 -20.74 13.18
CA ASP A 22 5.95 -20.39 12.57
C ASP A 22 4.95 -19.86 13.61
N ARG A 23 5.05 -20.35 14.86
CA ARG A 23 4.23 -19.85 15.98
C ARG A 23 4.53 -18.40 16.32
N LEU A 24 5.81 -17.99 16.33
CA LEU A 24 6.19 -16.60 16.58
C LEU A 24 5.77 -15.70 15.42
N LEU A 25 5.97 -16.12 14.17
CA LEU A 25 5.51 -15.38 12.99
C LEU A 25 4.00 -15.13 13.04
N ARG A 26 3.22 -16.18 13.35
CA ARG A 26 1.77 -16.05 13.52
C ARG A 26 1.38 -15.09 14.66
N GLN A 27 2.11 -15.09 15.78
CA GLN A 27 1.86 -14.13 16.87
C GLN A 27 2.16 -12.70 16.44
N ILE A 28 3.26 -12.49 15.70
CA ILE A 28 3.62 -11.19 15.15
C ILE A 28 2.54 -10.69 14.20
N ASP A 29 2.04 -11.54 13.29
CA ASP A 29 0.95 -11.18 12.37
C ASP A 29 -0.35 -10.80 13.11
N ILE A 30 -0.67 -11.48 14.21
CA ILE A 30 -1.83 -11.12 15.05
C ILE A 30 -1.59 -9.76 15.72
N ILE A 31 -0.40 -9.54 16.27
CA ILE A 31 -0.05 -8.28 16.94
C ILE A 31 -0.07 -7.11 15.95
N THR A 32 0.51 -7.26 14.76
CA THR A 32 0.50 -6.24 13.71
C THR A 32 -0.92 -5.94 13.25
N THR A 33 -1.77 -6.96 13.11
CA THR A 33 -3.19 -6.80 12.79
C THR A 33 -3.95 -6.02 13.86
N ILE A 34 -3.76 -6.34 15.14
CA ILE A 34 -4.38 -5.60 16.24
C ILE A 34 -3.90 -4.15 16.24
N MET A 35 -2.60 -3.91 16.09
CA MET A 35 -2.05 -2.55 16.07
C MET A 35 -2.48 -1.75 14.85
N LEU A 36 -2.72 -2.42 13.71
CA LEU A 36 -3.31 -1.83 12.53
C LEU A 36 -4.76 -1.36 12.80
N ILE A 37 -5.58 -2.17 13.47
CA ILE A 37 -6.94 -1.79 13.87
C ILE A 37 -6.92 -0.59 14.83
N VAL A 38 -6.07 -0.65 15.85
CA VAL A 38 -5.86 0.47 16.80
C VAL A 38 -5.41 1.72 16.06
N LEU A 39 -4.51 1.58 15.08
CA LEU A 39 -4.06 2.70 14.26
C LEU A 39 -5.21 3.31 13.45
N MET A 40 -6.04 2.49 12.82
CA MET A 40 -7.17 2.98 12.01
C MET A 40 -8.20 3.71 12.86
N LEU A 41 -8.50 3.18 14.04
CA LEU A 41 -9.36 3.86 15.00
C LEU A 41 -8.73 5.20 15.43
N THR A 42 -7.43 5.23 15.69
CA THR A 42 -6.70 6.45 16.09
C THR A 42 -6.68 7.51 14.98
N ILE A 43 -6.46 7.12 13.72
CA ILE A 43 -6.56 8.03 12.57
C ILE A 43 -7.99 8.58 12.46
N GLY A 44 -9.01 7.72 12.59
CA GLY A 44 -10.40 8.14 12.59
C GLY A 44 -10.69 9.16 13.70
N MET A 45 -10.26 8.89 14.93
CA MET A 45 -10.41 9.83 16.04
C MET A 45 -9.70 11.16 15.79
N ASN A 46 -8.47 11.13 15.26
CA ASN A 46 -7.72 12.34 14.90
C ASN A 46 -8.46 13.19 13.85
N ILE A 47 -9.07 12.54 12.85
CA ILE A 47 -9.93 13.24 11.87
C ILE A 47 -11.17 13.82 12.55
N GLY A 48 -11.81 13.06 13.44
CA GLY A 48 -13.02 13.45 14.16
C GLY A 48 -12.83 14.64 15.11
N VAL A 49 -11.66 14.78 15.72
CA VAL A 49 -11.33 15.91 16.61
C VAL A 49 -10.93 17.16 15.83
N ASN A 50 -10.52 17.04 14.56
CA ASN A 50 -9.97 18.16 13.81
C ASN A 50 -11.03 18.88 12.95
N ASP A 51 -11.61 19.95 13.49
CA ASP A 51 -12.60 20.79 12.80
C ASP A 51 -12.11 21.32 11.45
N SER A 52 -10.82 21.65 11.32
CA SER A 52 -10.25 22.10 10.05
C SER A 52 -10.26 21.00 8.99
N VAL A 53 -10.11 19.74 9.36
CA VAL A 53 -10.18 18.61 8.42
C VAL A 53 -11.63 18.34 8.05
N ILE A 54 -12.54 18.33 9.02
CA ILE A 54 -13.98 18.09 8.78
C ILE A 54 -14.57 19.19 7.87
N SER A 55 -14.27 20.46 8.15
CA SER A 55 -14.80 21.58 7.37
C SER A 55 -14.21 21.67 5.97
N ASN A 56 -12.99 21.16 5.75
CA ASN A 56 -12.32 21.15 4.45
C ASN A 56 -12.38 19.78 3.75
N LEU A 57 -13.22 18.86 4.22
CA LEU A 57 -13.22 17.47 3.72
C LEU A 57 -13.55 17.40 2.23
N ASN A 58 -14.39 18.31 1.72
CA ASN A 58 -14.69 18.42 0.29
C ASN A 58 -13.44 18.77 -0.54
N LEU A 59 -12.65 19.77 -0.10
CA LEU A 59 -11.45 20.20 -0.81
C LEU A 59 -10.34 19.13 -0.71
N ILE A 60 -10.15 18.56 0.48
CA ILE A 60 -9.19 17.48 0.69
C ILE A 60 -9.56 16.28 -0.18
N GLY A 61 -10.83 15.88 -0.18
CA GLY A 61 -11.35 14.79 -1.00
C GLY A 61 -11.11 15.00 -2.49
N PHE A 62 -11.43 16.19 -3.02
CA PHE A 62 -11.16 16.52 -4.43
C PHE A 62 -9.68 16.42 -4.77
N ASN A 63 -8.81 16.99 -3.94
CA ASN A 63 -7.37 16.92 -4.16
C ASN A 63 -6.87 15.47 -4.10
N CYS A 64 -7.36 14.65 -3.17
CA CYS A 64 -7.01 13.24 -3.06
C CYS A 64 -7.44 12.44 -4.30
N ILE A 65 -8.60 12.76 -4.88
CA ILE A 65 -9.06 12.16 -6.14
C ILE A 65 -8.06 12.47 -7.26
N VAL A 66 -7.67 13.73 -7.42
CA VAL A 66 -6.74 14.15 -8.48
C VAL A 66 -5.37 13.50 -8.30
N ILE A 67 -4.82 13.47 -7.07
CA ILE A 67 -3.54 12.83 -6.77
C ILE A 67 -3.62 11.32 -7.08
N SER A 68 -4.69 10.66 -6.64
CA SER A 68 -4.88 9.21 -6.82
C SER A 68 -5.00 8.82 -8.29
N LEU A 69 -5.84 9.52 -9.06
CA LEU A 69 -6.00 9.28 -10.49
C LEU A 69 -4.72 9.58 -11.26
N SER A 70 -3.98 10.63 -10.89
CA SER A 70 -2.68 10.93 -11.48
C SER A 70 -1.67 9.82 -11.20
N ALA A 71 -1.59 9.33 -9.96
CA ALA A 71 -0.72 8.20 -9.61
C ALA A 71 -1.06 6.95 -10.42
N ILE A 72 -2.34 6.60 -10.57
CA ILE A 72 -2.77 5.47 -11.41
C ILE A 72 -2.37 5.70 -12.87
N ALA A 73 -2.69 6.86 -13.44
CA ALA A 73 -2.44 7.17 -14.85
C ALA A 73 -0.94 7.08 -15.19
N PHE A 74 -0.07 7.69 -14.38
CA PHE A 74 1.36 7.66 -14.62
C PHE A 74 1.97 6.27 -14.33
N SER A 75 1.50 5.53 -13.32
CA SER A 75 1.90 4.13 -13.13
C SER A 75 1.53 3.27 -14.34
N VAL A 76 0.32 3.43 -14.88
CA VAL A 76 -0.12 2.73 -16.10
C VAL A 76 0.76 3.08 -17.30
N ILE A 77 1.04 4.36 -17.54
CA ILE A 77 1.90 4.80 -18.66
C ILE A 77 3.28 4.14 -18.58
N PHE A 78 3.92 4.16 -17.41
CA PHE A 78 5.25 3.58 -17.22
C PHE A 78 5.23 2.05 -17.34
N THR A 79 4.18 1.41 -16.83
CA THR A 79 3.97 -0.03 -17.00
C THR A 79 3.86 -0.42 -18.47
N ILE A 80 3.10 0.32 -19.28
CA ILE A 80 2.99 0.07 -20.73
C ILE A 80 4.34 0.17 -21.43
N ILE A 81 5.18 1.14 -21.03
CA ILE A 81 6.54 1.30 -21.57
C ILE A 81 7.37 0.05 -21.27
N VAL A 82 7.35 -0.44 -20.02
CA VAL A 82 8.09 -1.65 -19.62
C VAL A 82 7.55 -2.90 -20.32
N GLU A 83 6.23 -3.02 -20.46
CA GLU A 83 5.60 -4.14 -21.16
C GLU A 83 6.04 -4.23 -22.62
N LYS A 84 6.12 -3.09 -23.31
CA LYS A 84 6.49 -3.04 -24.73
C LYS A 84 7.98 -3.20 -24.98
N THR A 85 8.83 -3.06 -23.96
CA THR A 85 10.29 -3.00 -24.13
C THR A 85 11.04 -4.15 -23.46
N ILE A 86 10.71 -4.48 -22.21
CA ILE A 86 11.51 -5.36 -21.36
C ILE A 86 10.75 -6.64 -21.01
N LEU A 87 9.45 -6.51 -20.67
CA LEU A 87 8.66 -7.57 -20.05
C LEU A 87 7.29 -7.72 -20.75
N PRO A 88 7.23 -8.30 -21.95
CA PRO A 88 5.96 -8.53 -22.66
C PRO A 88 5.09 -9.54 -21.89
N LEU A 89 4.17 -9.02 -21.09
CA LEU A 89 3.28 -9.84 -20.25
C LEU A 89 2.38 -10.78 -21.07
N ASP A 90 2.11 -10.44 -22.33
CA ASP A 90 1.37 -11.32 -23.24
C ASP A 90 2.14 -12.58 -23.63
N GLU A 91 3.45 -12.48 -23.77
CA GLU A 91 4.32 -13.62 -24.10
C GLU A 91 4.49 -14.51 -22.87
N ILE A 92 4.76 -13.90 -21.71
CA ILE A 92 4.87 -14.61 -20.41
C ILE A 92 3.57 -15.35 -20.09
N SER A 93 2.43 -14.68 -20.23
CA SER A 93 1.09 -15.27 -20.08
C SER A 93 0.87 -16.48 -21.00
N LYS A 94 1.38 -16.43 -22.23
CA LYS A 94 1.29 -17.56 -23.17
C LYS A 94 2.23 -18.70 -22.82
N GLU A 95 3.50 -18.40 -22.50
CA GLU A 95 4.49 -19.41 -22.09
C GLU A 95 4.02 -20.18 -20.87
N ILE A 96 3.56 -19.49 -19.82
CA ILE A 96 3.02 -20.10 -18.60
C ILE A 96 1.85 -21.03 -18.91
N ARG A 97 0.95 -20.62 -19.81
CA ARG A 97 -0.21 -21.45 -20.23
C ARG A 97 0.20 -22.65 -21.09
N LEU A 98 1.23 -22.52 -21.92
CA LEU A 98 1.69 -23.55 -22.85
C LEU A 98 2.53 -24.63 -22.17
N GLU A 99 3.35 -24.25 -21.21
CA GLU A 99 4.24 -25.18 -20.51
C GLU A 99 3.52 -26.01 -19.44
N ASN A 100 2.21 -25.80 -19.20
CA ASN A 100 1.49 -26.36 -18.03
C ASN A 100 2.34 -26.20 -16.76
N ILE A 101 3.07 -25.08 -16.63
CA ILE A 101 3.73 -24.79 -15.36
C ILE A 101 2.59 -24.66 -14.38
N ASN A 102 2.43 -25.67 -13.52
CA ASN A 102 1.54 -25.59 -12.37
C ASN A 102 2.17 -24.61 -11.39
N ILE A 103 2.24 -23.33 -11.76
CA ILE A 103 2.59 -22.23 -10.87
C ILE A 103 1.61 -22.24 -9.68
N SER A 104 0.38 -22.71 -9.90
CA SER A 104 -0.62 -22.99 -8.87
C SER A 104 -0.26 -24.13 -7.90
N GLU A 105 0.58 -25.11 -8.27
CA GLU A 105 1.06 -26.17 -7.35
C GLU A 105 2.45 -25.86 -6.76
N GLU A 106 3.35 -25.20 -7.51
CA GLU A 106 4.69 -24.82 -7.01
C GLU A 106 4.67 -23.57 -6.11
N ILE A 107 3.60 -22.78 -6.19
CA ILE A 107 3.42 -21.57 -5.40
C ILE A 107 2.03 -21.64 -4.79
N ASP A 108 1.96 -21.46 -3.46
CA ASP A 108 0.70 -21.26 -2.71
C ASP A 108 -0.02 -19.97 -3.17
N LEU A 109 -0.29 -19.81 -4.48
CA LEU A 109 -1.30 -18.90 -4.97
C LEU A 109 -2.59 -19.41 -4.32
N PRO A 110 -3.32 -18.57 -3.56
CA PRO A 110 -4.49 -19.03 -2.83
C PRO A 110 -5.45 -19.70 -3.81
N GLU A 111 -5.59 -21.03 -3.71
CA GLU A 111 -6.53 -21.81 -4.51
C GLU A 111 -7.93 -21.21 -4.36
N GLU A 112 -8.67 -21.20 -5.48
CA GLU A 112 -9.95 -20.50 -5.66
C GLU A 112 -11.11 -20.99 -4.76
N GLU A 113 -10.89 -21.90 -3.81
CA GLU A 113 -11.96 -22.42 -2.97
C GLU A 113 -12.26 -21.53 -1.76
N ASN A 114 -13.30 -20.71 -1.88
CA ASN A 114 -14.09 -20.17 -0.78
C ASN A 114 -13.32 -19.44 0.32
N LYS A 115 -12.35 -18.58 -0.04
CA LYS A 115 -11.82 -17.60 0.92
C LYS A 115 -12.91 -16.57 1.20
N LYS A 116 -13.70 -16.81 2.27
CA LYS A 116 -14.53 -15.77 2.92
C LYS A 116 -13.70 -14.49 2.93
N SER A 117 -14.24 -13.40 2.38
CA SER A 117 -13.60 -12.08 2.35
C SER A 117 -12.90 -11.88 3.69
N SER A 118 -11.59 -11.61 3.69
CA SER A 118 -10.86 -11.45 4.94
C SER A 118 -11.64 -10.42 5.79
N PRO A 119 -11.96 -10.73 7.06
CA PRO A 119 -12.76 -9.83 7.89
C PRO A 119 -12.11 -8.44 8.00
N LEU A 120 -10.79 -8.36 7.74
CA LEU A 120 -9.99 -7.15 7.64
C LEU A 120 -10.49 -6.14 6.60
N LEU A 121 -10.97 -6.59 5.43
CA LEU A 121 -11.44 -5.71 4.37
C LEU A 121 -12.57 -4.77 4.84
N TRP A 122 -13.48 -5.32 5.66
CA TRP A 122 -14.59 -4.56 6.22
C TRP A 122 -14.23 -3.90 7.56
N LEU A 123 -13.38 -4.55 8.35
CA LEU A 123 -13.00 -4.06 9.67
C LEU A 123 -12.25 -2.73 9.60
N MET A 124 -11.44 -2.49 8.57
CA MET A 124 -10.64 -1.28 8.43
C MET A 124 -11.51 -0.03 8.22
N PRO A 125 -12.42 0.04 7.22
CA PRO A 125 -13.38 1.14 7.09
C PRO A 125 -14.24 1.33 8.33
N ILE A 126 -14.75 0.24 8.92
CA ILE A 126 -15.60 0.29 10.12
C ILE A 126 -14.84 0.93 11.29
N SER A 127 -13.59 0.52 11.51
CA SER A 127 -12.75 1.05 12.59
C SER A 127 -12.52 2.56 12.47
N ILE A 128 -12.40 3.07 11.23
CA ILE A 128 -12.25 4.50 10.97
C ILE A 128 -13.54 5.24 11.23
N ILE A 129 -14.68 4.74 10.73
CA ILE A 129 -15.98 5.38 10.96
C ILE A 129 -16.28 5.47 12.46
N ILE A 130 -16.03 4.38 13.19
CA ILE A 130 -16.13 4.35 14.66
C ILE A 130 -15.16 5.36 15.27
N GLY A 131 -13.90 5.39 14.82
CA GLY A 131 -12.91 6.34 15.28
C GLY A 131 -13.36 7.80 15.10
N VAL A 132 -13.86 8.17 13.91
CA VAL A 132 -14.38 9.51 13.62
C VAL A 132 -15.54 9.86 14.55
N ALA A 133 -16.49 8.94 14.74
CA ALA A 133 -17.61 9.15 15.65
C ALA A 133 -17.15 9.36 17.11
N ILE A 134 -16.23 8.53 17.60
CA ILE A 134 -15.66 8.68 18.95
C ILE A 134 -14.90 10.01 19.06
N GLY A 135 -14.08 10.36 18.07
CA GLY A 135 -13.32 11.60 18.04
C GLY A 135 -14.22 12.84 18.09
N TYR A 136 -15.30 12.83 17.32
CA TYR A 136 -16.21 13.97 17.21
C TYR A 136 -17.16 14.11 18.41
N PHE A 137 -17.72 13.00 18.92
CA PHE A 137 -18.77 13.04 19.95
C PHE A 137 -18.27 12.86 21.39
N VAL A 138 -17.17 12.13 21.59
CA VAL A 138 -16.79 11.61 22.91
C VAL A 138 -15.45 12.17 23.40
N MET A 139 -14.53 12.52 22.51
CA MET A 139 -13.16 12.85 22.87
C MET A 139 -13.04 14.30 23.36
N PRO A 140 -12.61 14.53 24.62
CA PRO A 140 -12.37 15.88 25.11
C PRO A 140 -11.00 16.41 24.64
N ASP A 141 -10.92 17.71 24.36
CA ASP A 141 -9.71 18.39 23.85
C ASP A 141 -8.46 18.17 24.71
N ASN A 142 -8.63 17.96 26.02
CA ASN A 142 -7.53 17.75 26.96
C ASN A 142 -6.87 16.37 26.87
N LYS A 143 -7.41 15.43 26.08
CA LYS A 143 -6.88 14.05 25.96
C LYS A 143 -6.26 13.74 24.58
N VAL A 144 -6.17 14.71 23.69
CA VAL A 144 -5.66 14.51 22.32
C VAL A 144 -4.25 13.91 22.29
N TYR A 145 -3.40 14.25 23.27
CA TYR A 145 -2.05 13.68 23.40
C TYR A 145 -2.01 12.14 23.46
N ILE A 146 -3.09 11.49 23.94
CA ILE A 146 -3.19 10.02 23.99
C ILE A 146 -3.18 9.44 22.56
N LEU A 147 -3.81 10.14 21.61
CA LEU A 147 -3.86 9.72 20.22
C LEU A 147 -2.47 9.75 19.58
N ASP A 148 -1.64 10.75 19.91
CA ASP A 148 -0.26 10.84 19.41
C ASP A 148 0.61 9.69 19.91
N TYR A 149 0.45 9.30 21.19
CA TYR A 149 1.14 8.13 21.76
C TYR A 149 0.68 6.83 21.11
N LEU A 150 -0.62 6.63 20.93
CA LEU A 150 -1.17 5.44 20.27
C LEU A 150 -0.69 5.34 18.82
N LEU A 151 -0.71 6.45 18.08
CA LEU A 151 -0.25 6.51 16.70
C LEU A 151 1.23 6.15 16.60
N THR A 152 2.07 6.72 17.48
CA THR A 152 3.51 6.43 17.52
C THR A 152 3.78 4.96 17.89
N ALA A 153 3.08 4.43 18.90
CA ALA A 153 3.21 3.04 19.31
C ALA A 153 2.82 2.06 18.20
N SER A 154 1.67 2.30 17.56
CA SER A 154 1.21 1.51 16.41
C SER A 154 2.21 1.57 15.25
N LEU A 155 2.74 2.75 14.91
CA LEU A 155 3.76 2.90 13.87
C LEU A 155 5.02 2.09 14.16
N ILE A 156 5.53 2.13 15.40
CA ILE A 156 6.71 1.36 15.81
C ILE A 156 6.46 -0.14 15.58
N VAL A 157 5.31 -0.66 16.02
CA VAL A 157 4.96 -2.07 15.83
C VAL A 157 4.80 -2.41 14.35
N LEU A 158 4.16 -1.54 13.55
CA LEU A 158 4.00 -1.75 12.11
C LEU A 158 5.36 -1.76 11.39
N TYR A 159 6.29 -0.87 11.73
CA TYR A 159 7.62 -0.85 11.13
C TYR A 159 8.46 -2.07 11.51
N ILE A 160 8.42 -2.49 12.78
CA ILE A 160 9.08 -3.74 13.21
C ILE A 160 8.45 -4.94 12.51
N GLY A 161 7.12 -5.02 12.48
CA GLY A 161 6.37 -6.06 11.81
C GLY A 161 6.71 -6.16 10.32
N ALA A 162 6.70 -5.03 9.61
CA ALA A 162 7.11 -4.96 8.21
C ALA A 162 8.56 -5.44 8.01
N GLY A 163 9.48 -5.02 8.88
CA GLY A 163 10.86 -5.52 8.86
C GLY A 163 10.94 -7.04 9.04
N ILE A 164 10.18 -7.61 9.97
CA ILE A 164 10.13 -9.06 10.20
C ILE A 164 9.58 -9.77 8.97
N THR A 165 8.47 -9.29 8.40
CA THR A 165 7.88 -9.84 7.17
C THR A 165 8.89 -9.83 6.03
N ILE A 166 9.64 -8.74 5.85
CA ILE A 166 10.71 -8.65 4.84
C ILE A 166 11.82 -9.69 5.10
N GLY A 167 12.30 -9.77 6.34
CA GLY A 167 13.40 -10.69 6.71
C GLY A 167 13.01 -12.17 6.64
N ALA A 168 11.77 -12.50 6.99
CA ALA A 168 11.26 -13.87 7.02
C ALA A 168 10.80 -14.37 5.65
N ASN A 169 10.36 -13.46 4.75
CA ASN A 169 9.77 -13.83 3.47
C ASN A 169 10.84 -14.13 2.40
N ARG A 170 11.38 -15.35 2.46
CA ARG A 170 12.32 -15.89 1.46
C ARG A 170 11.64 -16.21 0.13
N LYS A 171 10.32 -16.41 0.13
CA LYS A 171 9.53 -16.77 -1.06
C LYS A 171 9.62 -15.72 -2.16
N VAL A 172 9.80 -14.44 -1.83
CA VAL A 172 10.00 -13.37 -2.83
C VAL A 172 11.17 -13.67 -3.76
N PHE A 173 12.29 -14.17 -3.24
CA PHE A 173 13.45 -14.52 -4.06
C PHE A 173 13.20 -15.75 -4.93
N GLU A 174 12.42 -16.72 -4.43
CA GLU A 174 12.00 -17.89 -5.21
C GLU A 174 11.10 -17.45 -6.37
N TYR A 175 10.12 -16.59 -6.09
CA TYR A 175 9.22 -16.05 -7.11
C TYR A 175 9.96 -15.27 -8.20
N ILE A 176 10.94 -14.44 -7.81
CA ILE A 176 11.78 -13.70 -8.77
C ILE A 176 12.67 -14.65 -9.58
N LYS A 177 13.15 -15.75 -9.00
CA LYS A 177 13.92 -16.76 -9.76
C LYS A 177 13.05 -17.47 -10.79
N ILE A 178 11.80 -17.75 -10.47
CA ILE A 178 10.84 -18.42 -11.36
C ILE A 178 10.50 -17.53 -12.56
N LEU A 179 10.10 -16.27 -12.33
CA LEU A 179 9.69 -15.36 -13.43
C LEU A 179 10.84 -14.55 -14.05
N GLY A 180 12.02 -14.60 -13.44
CA GLY A 180 13.18 -13.81 -13.83
C GLY A 180 13.17 -12.38 -13.27
N PHE A 181 14.37 -11.79 -13.22
CA PHE A 181 14.60 -10.44 -12.67
C PHE A 181 13.82 -9.33 -13.40
N LYS A 182 13.34 -9.60 -14.62
CA LYS A 182 12.59 -8.63 -15.43
C LYS A 182 11.31 -8.14 -14.73
N VAL A 183 10.68 -8.94 -13.88
CA VAL A 183 9.46 -8.54 -13.13
C VAL A 183 9.70 -7.36 -12.18
N VAL A 184 10.94 -7.18 -11.71
CA VAL A 184 11.31 -6.04 -10.86
C VAL A 184 11.09 -4.70 -11.57
N PHE A 185 11.30 -4.65 -12.89
CA PHE A 185 11.08 -3.42 -13.67
C PHE A 185 9.62 -2.96 -13.66
N LEU A 186 8.66 -3.90 -13.56
CA LEU A 186 7.25 -3.55 -13.45
C LEU A 186 6.97 -2.81 -12.13
N SER A 187 7.56 -3.27 -11.02
CA SER A 187 7.46 -2.59 -9.72
C SER A 187 8.12 -1.22 -9.75
N LEU A 188 9.31 -1.11 -10.36
CA LEU A 188 10.01 0.17 -10.52
C LEU A 188 9.23 1.16 -11.39
N ALA A 189 8.58 0.70 -12.45
CA ALA A 189 7.71 1.51 -13.29
C ALA A 189 6.52 2.08 -12.50
N ILE A 190 5.85 1.24 -11.70
CA ILE A 190 4.73 1.68 -10.87
C ILE A 190 5.18 2.71 -9.84
N LEU A 191 6.33 2.48 -9.19
CA LEU A 191 6.94 3.40 -8.24
C LEU A 191 7.26 4.75 -8.90
N ALA A 192 7.97 4.74 -10.03
CA ALA A 192 8.32 5.96 -10.75
C ALA A 192 7.06 6.71 -11.20
N GLY A 193 6.07 5.99 -11.74
CA GLY A 193 4.79 6.57 -12.15
C GLY A 193 4.02 7.17 -10.97
N SER A 194 4.01 6.54 -9.80
CA SER A 194 3.34 7.07 -8.61
C SER A 194 4.02 8.35 -8.10
N ILE A 195 5.36 8.38 -8.05
CA ILE A 195 6.11 9.58 -7.67
C ILE A 195 5.85 10.73 -8.66
N ILE A 196 5.96 10.46 -9.97
CA ILE A 196 5.73 11.47 -11.01
C ILE A 196 4.28 11.95 -10.99
N GLY A 197 3.30 11.06 -10.84
CA GLY A 197 1.90 11.43 -10.69
C GLY A 197 1.65 12.31 -9.47
N GLY A 198 2.33 12.02 -8.35
CA GLY A 198 2.35 12.89 -7.17
C GLY A 198 2.93 14.28 -7.47
N VAL A 199 4.07 14.37 -8.16
CA VAL A 199 4.69 15.65 -8.54
C VAL A 199 3.75 16.47 -9.43
N ILE A 200 3.24 15.86 -10.50
CA ILE A 200 2.39 16.54 -11.48
C ILE A 200 1.08 16.99 -10.84
N SER A 201 0.40 16.13 -10.08
CA SER A 201 -0.83 16.51 -9.36
C SER A 201 -0.56 17.60 -8.32
N GLY A 202 0.55 17.54 -7.59
CA GLY A 202 0.97 18.59 -6.66
C GLY A 202 1.12 19.96 -7.32
N LEU A 203 1.79 20.02 -8.47
CA LEU A 203 1.96 21.25 -9.24
C LEU A 203 0.61 21.79 -9.77
N ILE A 204 -0.25 20.92 -10.30
CA ILE A 204 -1.58 21.29 -10.82
C ILE A 204 -2.45 21.86 -9.70
N LEU A 205 -2.49 21.19 -8.55
CA LEU A 205 -3.30 21.57 -7.39
C LEU A 205 -2.67 22.69 -6.56
N LYS A 206 -1.43 23.10 -6.88
CA LYS A 206 -0.62 24.03 -6.08
C LYS A 206 -0.47 23.58 -4.62
N LEU A 207 -0.34 22.27 -4.43
CA LEU A 207 -0.07 21.67 -3.11
C LEU A 207 1.43 21.54 -2.88
N PRO A 208 1.89 21.68 -1.63
CA PRO A 208 3.24 21.28 -1.25
C PRO A 208 3.56 19.86 -1.74
N LEU A 209 4.77 19.67 -2.30
CA LEU A 209 5.16 18.39 -2.89
C LEU A 209 5.28 17.28 -1.84
N ASN A 210 5.66 17.61 -0.61
CA ASN A 210 5.64 16.66 0.50
C ASN A 210 4.24 16.08 0.76
N ILE A 211 3.15 16.82 0.49
CA ILE A 211 1.79 16.29 0.62
C ILE A 211 1.47 15.36 -0.54
N SER A 212 1.60 15.85 -1.78
CA SER A 212 1.15 15.12 -2.97
C SER A 212 2.02 13.92 -3.33
N VAL A 213 3.35 14.08 -3.31
CA VAL A 213 4.31 13.02 -3.66
C VAL A 213 4.33 11.91 -2.63
N ILE A 214 4.39 12.24 -1.33
CA ILE A 214 4.43 11.20 -0.27
C ILE A 214 3.10 10.45 -0.23
N SER A 215 1.97 11.13 -0.40
CA SER A 215 0.65 10.48 -0.45
C SER A 215 0.57 9.49 -1.63
N ALA A 216 0.99 9.89 -2.83
CA ALA A 216 1.00 9.01 -4.00
C ALA A 216 1.99 7.83 -3.85
N SER A 217 3.14 8.08 -3.21
CA SER A 217 4.19 7.08 -2.98
C SER A 217 3.82 6.03 -1.93
N GLY A 218 2.71 6.22 -1.21
CA GLY A 218 2.12 5.19 -0.35
C GLY A 218 1.68 3.95 -1.13
N MET A 219 1.43 4.10 -2.43
CA MET A 219 1.18 3.00 -3.37
C MET A 219 0.12 1.98 -2.91
N SER A 220 -0.98 2.46 -2.33
CA SER A 220 -2.08 1.69 -1.72
C SER A 220 -1.84 1.21 -0.28
N TYR A 221 -0.67 1.43 0.31
CA TYR A 221 -0.43 1.17 1.74
C TYR A 221 -0.97 2.31 2.62
N TYR A 222 -2.29 2.51 2.58
CA TYR A 222 -2.99 3.66 3.18
C TYR A 222 -2.77 3.81 4.69
N SER A 223 -2.68 2.70 5.41
CA SER A 223 -2.56 2.70 6.87
C SER A 223 -1.22 3.25 7.34
N LEU A 224 -0.12 2.72 6.80
CA LEU A 224 1.23 3.18 7.10
C LEU A 224 1.44 4.62 6.60
N THR A 225 0.98 4.92 5.39
CA THR A 225 1.17 6.24 4.76
C THR A 225 0.45 7.33 5.54
N GLY A 226 -0.83 7.15 5.86
CA GLY A 226 -1.61 8.12 6.62
C GLY A 226 -1.05 8.35 8.03
N ALA A 227 -0.67 7.28 8.71
CA ALA A 227 -0.08 7.36 10.05
C ALA A 227 1.27 8.09 10.02
N TYR A 228 2.18 7.69 9.12
CA TYR A 228 3.48 8.32 8.97
C TYR A 228 3.35 9.83 8.69
N MET A 229 2.49 10.20 7.75
CA MET A 229 2.26 11.60 7.40
C MET A 229 1.58 12.38 8.52
N THR A 230 0.72 11.76 9.32
CA THR A 230 0.14 12.38 10.53
C THR A 230 1.24 12.69 11.54
N GLN A 231 2.12 11.72 11.81
CA GLN A 231 3.20 11.88 12.78
C GLN A 231 4.21 12.96 12.38
N MET A 232 4.51 13.07 11.07
CA MET A 232 5.55 13.99 10.58
C MET A 232 5.02 15.37 10.22
N TYR A 233 3.79 15.47 9.72
CA TYR A 233 3.25 16.69 9.10
C TYR A 233 1.87 17.09 9.62
N GLY A 234 1.38 16.41 10.67
CA GLY A 234 0.09 16.67 11.30
C GLY A 234 -1.11 16.02 10.60
N ILE A 235 -2.24 16.03 11.30
CA ILE A 235 -3.48 15.29 10.94
C ILE A 235 -3.96 15.62 9.53
N LYS A 236 -3.97 16.90 9.14
CA LYS A 236 -4.44 17.32 7.81
C LYS A 236 -3.65 16.64 6.69
N THR A 237 -2.33 16.63 6.78
CA THR A 237 -1.44 15.98 5.80
C THR A 237 -1.55 14.45 5.87
N GLY A 238 -1.69 13.91 7.08
CA GLY A 238 -2.04 12.51 7.32
C GLY A 238 -3.29 12.04 6.59
N THR A 239 -4.34 12.86 6.59
CA THR A 239 -5.59 12.59 5.88
C THR A 239 -5.38 12.47 4.38
N TYR A 240 -4.49 13.28 3.77
CA TYR A 240 -4.11 13.09 2.36
C TYR A 240 -3.45 11.74 2.15
N GLY A 241 -2.44 11.40 2.96
CA GLY A 241 -1.72 10.13 2.88
C GLY A 241 -2.64 8.92 2.99
N PHE A 242 -3.66 9.00 3.85
CA PHE A 242 -4.67 7.96 3.98
C PHE A 242 -5.63 7.91 2.78
N ILE A 243 -6.34 9.01 2.49
CA ILE A 243 -7.44 9.03 1.51
C ILE A 243 -6.93 8.79 0.09
N VAL A 244 -5.78 9.34 -0.31
CA VAL A 244 -5.21 9.11 -1.66
C VAL A 244 -5.06 7.63 -1.97
N ASN A 245 -4.61 6.85 -0.99
CA ASN A 245 -4.34 5.42 -1.16
C ASN A 245 -5.62 4.57 -1.11
N VAL A 246 -6.59 4.94 -0.26
CA VAL A 246 -7.93 4.33 -0.31
C VAL A 246 -8.61 4.60 -1.64
N MET A 247 -8.53 5.84 -2.13
CA MET A 247 -9.09 6.22 -3.44
C MET A 247 -8.38 5.50 -4.57
N ARG A 248 -7.08 5.22 -4.44
CA ARG A 248 -6.33 4.49 -5.47
C ARG A 248 -6.82 3.07 -5.62
N GLU A 249 -7.06 2.39 -4.50
CA GLU A 249 -7.69 1.07 -4.49
C GLU A 249 -9.09 1.12 -5.08
N PHE A 250 -9.93 2.05 -4.63
CA PHE A 250 -11.29 2.23 -5.11
C PHE A 250 -11.34 2.47 -6.62
N PHE A 251 -10.55 3.42 -7.14
CA PHE A 251 -10.51 3.75 -8.56
C PHE A 251 -9.92 2.63 -9.42
N THR A 252 -8.97 1.87 -8.87
CA THR A 252 -8.45 0.69 -9.57
C THR A 252 -9.55 -0.35 -9.78
N VAL A 253 -10.34 -0.65 -8.76
CA VAL A 253 -11.49 -1.57 -8.87
C VAL A 253 -12.55 -1.00 -9.80
N LEU A 254 -12.89 0.28 -9.64
CA LEU A 254 -13.91 0.95 -10.45
C LEU A 254 -13.54 0.97 -11.94
N PHE A 255 -12.28 1.27 -12.26
CA PHE A 255 -11.80 1.38 -13.64
C PHE A 255 -11.15 0.10 -14.16
N MET A 256 -11.19 -1.00 -13.40
CA MET A 256 -10.61 -2.29 -13.79
C MET A 256 -11.04 -2.75 -15.20
N PRO A 257 -12.34 -2.66 -15.60
CA PRO A 257 -12.77 -3.05 -16.95
C PRO A 257 -12.18 -2.17 -18.07
N LEU A 258 -11.77 -0.95 -17.75
CA LEU A 258 -11.09 -0.05 -18.68
C LEU A 258 -9.58 -0.32 -18.68
N LEU A 259 -8.97 -0.46 -17.50
CA LEU A 259 -7.54 -0.70 -17.34
C LEU A 259 -7.10 -1.96 -18.10
N VAL A 260 -7.83 -3.07 -18.00
CA VAL A 260 -7.47 -4.32 -18.70
C VAL A 260 -7.50 -4.17 -20.23
N LYS A 261 -8.30 -3.24 -20.78
CA LYS A 261 -8.33 -2.95 -22.22
C LYS A 261 -7.12 -2.13 -22.68
N ILE A 262 -6.48 -1.40 -21.77
CA ILE A 262 -5.28 -0.62 -22.07
C ILE A 262 -4.08 -1.56 -22.18
N SER A 263 -3.86 -2.40 -21.15
CA SER A 263 -2.87 -3.47 -21.17
C SER A 263 -3.06 -4.46 -20.01
N LYS A 264 -2.41 -5.62 -20.06
CA LYS A 264 -2.50 -6.64 -19.00
C LYS A 264 -1.94 -6.18 -17.65
N GLY A 265 -0.89 -5.36 -17.62
CA GLY A 265 -0.32 -4.83 -16.38
C GLY A 265 -0.95 -3.52 -15.95
N SER A 266 -1.87 -2.92 -16.71
CA SER A 266 -2.57 -1.70 -16.28
C SER A 266 -3.39 -1.91 -14.99
N PRO A 267 -4.16 -3.00 -14.80
CA PRO A 267 -4.77 -3.31 -13.51
C PRO A 267 -3.74 -3.53 -12.38
N ILE A 268 -2.63 -4.22 -12.69
CA ILE A 268 -1.51 -4.46 -11.75
C ILE A 268 -0.92 -3.11 -11.29
N ALA A 269 -0.77 -2.15 -12.22
CA ALA A 269 -0.25 -0.82 -11.94
C ALA A 269 -1.16 0.02 -11.04
N GLY A 270 -2.48 -0.12 -11.20
CA GLY A 270 -3.46 0.52 -10.32
C GLY A 270 -3.39 -0.02 -8.89
N GLY A 271 -3.37 -1.35 -8.73
CA GLY A 271 -3.43 -1.98 -7.40
C GLY A 271 -2.13 -1.87 -6.60
N ALA A 272 -0.98 -1.88 -7.27
CA ALA A 272 0.34 -1.65 -6.69
C ALA A 272 0.64 -2.47 -5.42
N ALA A 273 0.98 -1.86 -4.27
CA ALA A 273 1.30 -2.59 -3.05
C ALA A 273 0.12 -3.45 -2.57
N GLY A 274 -1.13 -3.00 -2.80
CA GLY A 274 -2.33 -3.77 -2.51
C GLY A 274 -2.42 -5.09 -3.30
N ASN A 275 -1.64 -5.27 -4.36
CA ASN A 275 -1.55 -6.55 -5.09
C ASN A 275 -1.00 -7.69 -4.23
N MET A 276 -0.37 -7.38 -3.09
CA MET A 276 0.09 -8.39 -2.15
C MET A 276 -1.09 -9.05 -1.41
N ASP A 277 -2.19 -8.32 -1.20
CA ASP A 277 -3.30 -8.76 -0.35
C ASP A 277 -4.69 -8.40 -0.93
N THR A 278 -5.15 -7.15 -0.79
CA THR A 278 -6.53 -6.73 -1.06
C THR A 278 -6.88 -6.78 -2.55
N MET A 279 -5.89 -6.50 -3.41
CA MET A 279 -6.04 -6.41 -4.86
C MET A 279 -5.57 -7.65 -5.60
N LEU A 280 -4.96 -8.64 -4.93
CA LEU A 280 -4.51 -9.87 -5.58
C LEU A 280 -5.67 -10.56 -6.29
N VAL A 281 -6.71 -10.94 -5.54
CA VAL A 281 -7.86 -11.69 -6.09
C VAL A 281 -8.66 -10.87 -7.11
N PRO A 282 -9.02 -9.60 -6.87
CA PRO A 282 -9.73 -8.79 -7.87
C PRO A 282 -8.97 -8.66 -9.19
N ILE A 283 -7.65 -8.41 -9.13
CA ILE A 283 -6.84 -8.21 -10.34
C ILE A 283 -6.67 -9.53 -11.09
N THR A 284 -6.31 -10.63 -10.42
CA THR A 284 -6.07 -11.92 -11.09
C THR A 284 -7.31 -12.45 -11.80
N LYS A 285 -8.52 -12.17 -11.28
CA LYS A 285 -9.78 -12.50 -11.97
C LYS A 285 -9.91 -11.84 -13.34
N VAL A 286 -9.29 -10.67 -13.53
CA VAL A 286 -9.40 -9.90 -14.77
C VAL A 286 -8.19 -10.09 -15.67
N VAL A 287 -6.98 -10.16 -15.11
CA VAL A 287 -5.74 -10.31 -15.90
C VAL A 287 -5.41 -11.78 -16.23
N GLY A 288 -6.00 -12.73 -15.51
CA GLY A 288 -5.74 -14.16 -15.62
C GLY A 288 -4.91 -14.71 -14.47
N ALA A 289 -5.20 -15.94 -14.04
CA ALA A 289 -4.48 -16.64 -12.97
C ALA A 289 -2.99 -16.84 -13.30
N ASP A 290 -2.66 -16.93 -14.59
CA ASP A 290 -1.30 -17.01 -15.11
C ASP A 290 -0.44 -15.77 -14.78
N LEU A 291 -1.05 -14.60 -14.64
CA LEU A 291 -0.38 -13.39 -14.17
C LEU A 291 -0.52 -13.15 -12.66
N GLY A 292 -1.07 -14.14 -11.93
CA GLY A 292 -1.21 -14.06 -10.47
C GLY A 292 0.12 -13.95 -9.74
N LEU A 293 1.14 -14.68 -10.19
CA LEU A 293 2.47 -14.57 -9.61
C LEU A 293 3.12 -13.22 -9.90
N VAL A 294 2.99 -12.69 -11.13
CA VAL A 294 3.48 -11.34 -11.48
C VAL A 294 2.82 -10.30 -10.58
N THR A 295 1.51 -10.42 -10.37
CA THR A 295 0.71 -9.53 -9.51
C THR A 295 1.20 -9.58 -8.06
N LEU A 296 1.36 -10.79 -7.50
CA LEU A 296 1.84 -11.01 -6.13
C LEU A 296 3.26 -10.49 -5.92
N ILE A 297 4.20 -10.79 -6.82
CA ILE A 297 5.58 -10.29 -6.73
C ILE A 297 5.59 -8.77 -6.77
N THR A 298 4.85 -8.18 -7.70
CA THR A 298 4.80 -6.73 -7.86
C THR A 298 4.27 -6.06 -6.59
N GLY A 299 3.18 -6.58 -6.03
CA GLY A 299 2.64 -6.10 -4.75
C GLY A 299 3.64 -6.26 -3.62
N THR A 300 4.27 -7.42 -3.51
CA THR A 300 5.21 -7.69 -2.42
C THR A 300 6.43 -6.77 -2.47
N ILE A 301 7.03 -6.56 -3.65
CA ILE A 301 8.15 -5.63 -3.82
C ILE A 301 7.74 -4.21 -3.41
N LEU A 302 6.58 -3.74 -3.88
CA LEU A 302 6.11 -2.40 -3.56
C LEU A 302 5.79 -2.23 -2.06
N THR A 303 5.12 -3.20 -1.44
CA THR A 303 4.84 -3.23 0.00
C THR A 303 6.12 -3.17 0.83
N PHE A 304 7.19 -3.82 0.38
CA PHE A 304 8.48 -3.78 1.06
C PHE A 304 9.22 -2.45 0.88
N ILE A 305 9.04 -1.78 -0.27
CA ILE A 305 9.68 -0.50 -0.54
C ILE A 305 9.02 0.65 0.25
N VAL A 306 7.69 0.68 0.37
CA VAL A 306 6.95 1.82 0.96
C VAL A 306 7.48 2.24 2.36
N PRO A 307 7.68 1.33 3.33
CA PRO A 307 8.18 1.71 4.66
C PRO A 307 9.51 2.46 4.68
N PHE A 308 10.37 2.23 3.68
CA PHE A 308 11.65 2.95 3.52
C PHE A 308 11.51 4.20 2.65
N LEU A 309 10.63 4.14 1.65
CA LEU A 309 10.41 5.21 0.68
C LEU A 309 9.79 6.45 1.34
N LEU A 310 8.78 6.28 2.20
CA LEU A 310 8.11 7.43 2.81
C LEU A 310 9.06 8.30 3.66
N PRO A 311 9.88 7.73 4.56
CA PRO A 311 10.87 8.51 5.30
C PRO A 311 11.97 9.10 4.42
N PHE A 312 12.33 8.41 3.33
CA PHE A 312 13.34 8.91 2.41
C PHE A 312 12.87 10.15 1.65
N LEU A 313 11.65 10.09 1.07
CA LEU A 313 11.05 11.23 0.38
C LEU A 313 10.79 12.40 1.32
N SER A 314 10.36 12.11 2.54
CA SER A 314 10.18 13.10 3.60
C SER A 314 11.46 13.90 3.87
N ASN A 315 12.63 13.26 3.86
CA ASN A 315 13.91 13.96 4.05
C ASN A 315 14.33 14.84 2.87
N ILE A 316 13.85 14.55 1.66
CA ILE A 316 14.25 15.27 0.43
C ILE A 316 13.30 16.43 0.13
N LEU A 317 12.02 16.28 0.49
CA LEU A 317 10.96 17.23 0.15
C LEU A 317 10.64 18.24 1.27
N VAL A 318 11.41 18.22 2.36
CA VAL A 318 11.35 19.18 3.48
C VAL A 318 12.22 20.40 3.22
#